data_AF-A0A3B8JWX5-F1
#
_entry.id   AF-A0A3B8JWX5-F1
#
_cell.length_a   1.000
_cell.length_b   1.000
_cell.length_c   1.000
_cell.angle_alpha   90.00
_cell.angle_beta   90.00
_cell.angle_gamma   90.00
#
_symmetry.space_group_name_H-M   'P 1'
#
loop_
_entity.id
_entity.type
_entity.pdbx_description
1 polymer ?
#
loop_
_entity_poly.entity_id
_entity_poly.type
_entity_poly.pdbx_seq_one_letter_code
_entity_poly.pdbx_strand_id
1 'polypeptide(L)'
;YSLGVTLYEMLTSQLPFQSSDPLEIVYSHIAQPPTPLHQLNSKIPLSISEVVMKLMAKNAEDRYQSAAGLLTDLEICFNQLTTTGKILDFTPGRADVLSQLLIPQKLYGREKKVDLLLAAFERVGGSSPSFPGNQDTDKPTLTRTTELMLVSGYSGIGKSAVVNEVNKPITRQRGYFIS
;
A
#
# COMPACT_ATOMS: atom_id res chain seq x y z
N TYR A 1 4.64 9.35 4.74
CA TYR A 1 5.14 8.01 4.38
C TYR A 1 6.57 7.81 4.80
N SER A 2 7.57 8.44 4.16
CA SER A 2 8.98 8.23 4.50
C SER A 2 9.29 8.53 5.97
N LEU A 3 8.72 9.60 6.53
CA LEU A 3 8.79 9.87 7.98
C LEU A 3 8.25 8.71 8.83
N GLY A 4 7.16 8.07 8.41
CA GLY A 4 6.62 6.89 9.09
C GLY A 4 7.58 5.71 9.05
N VAL A 5 8.25 5.48 7.91
CA VAL A 5 9.31 4.45 7.77
C VAL A 5 10.47 4.76 8.73
N THR A 6 10.94 6.02 8.78
CA THR A 6 12.01 6.43 9.70
C THR A 6 11.62 6.23 11.16
N LEU A 7 10.41 6.64 11.56
CA LEU A 7 9.92 6.45 12.93
C LEU A 7 9.77 4.97 13.28
N TYR A 8 9.29 4.16 12.34
CA TYR A 8 9.22 2.71 12.50
C TYR A 8 10.59 2.12 12.82
N GLU A 9 11.58 2.45 12.01
CA GLU A 9 12.95 1.97 12.20
C GLU A 9 13.55 2.47 13.51
N MET A 10 13.35 3.74 13.87
CA MET A 10 13.84 4.26 15.16
C MET A 10 13.23 3.55 16.37
N LEU A 11 11.94 3.22 16.32
CA LEU A 11 11.22 2.62 17.45
C LEU A 11 11.43 1.11 17.57
N THR A 12 11.73 0.44 16.45
CA THR A 12 11.87 -1.03 16.40
C THR A 12 13.30 -1.50 16.14
N SER A 13 14.20 -0.60 15.75
CA SER A 13 15.54 -0.90 15.22
C SER A 13 15.53 -1.83 14.00
N GLN A 14 14.41 -1.89 13.28
CA GLN A 14 14.20 -2.77 12.13
C GLN A 14 13.44 -2.02 11.03
N LEU A 15 13.75 -2.31 9.77
CA LEU A 15 12.94 -1.82 8.66
C LEU A 15 11.56 -2.47 8.65
N PRO A 16 10.51 -1.74 8.21
CA PRO A 16 9.15 -2.27 8.15
C PRO A 16 8.96 -3.43 7.17
N PHE A 17 9.80 -3.50 6.14
CA PHE A 17 9.82 -4.58 5.15
C PHE A 17 11.27 -5.02 4.96
N GLN A 18 11.51 -6.33 5.01
CA GLN A 18 12.83 -6.92 4.82
C GLN A 18 12.71 -8.00 3.76
N SER A 19 13.47 -7.86 2.67
CA SER A 19 13.63 -8.89 1.65
C SER A 19 14.98 -8.70 0.95
N SER A 20 15.54 -9.78 0.42
CA SER A 20 16.71 -9.74 -0.47
C SER A 20 16.35 -9.40 -1.92
N ASP A 21 15.06 -9.48 -2.29
CA ASP A 21 14.57 -9.17 -3.63
C ASP A 21 14.04 -7.71 -3.69
N PRO A 22 14.67 -6.83 -4.48
CA PRO A 22 14.21 -5.45 -4.66
C PRO A 22 12.75 -5.34 -5.11
N LEU A 23 12.25 -6.29 -5.91
CA LEU A 23 10.86 -6.28 -6.37
C LEU A 23 9.88 -6.57 -5.23
N GLU A 24 10.24 -7.48 -4.34
CA GLU A 24 9.45 -7.80 -3.17
C GLU A 24 9.39 -6.63 -2.19
N ILE A 25 10.49 -5.88 -2.04
CA ILE A 25 10.51 -4.61 -1.27
C ILE A 25 9.54 -3.60 -1.88
N VAL A 26 9.59 -3.39 -3.21
CA VAL A 26 8.68 -2.46 -3.90
C VAL A 26 7.22 -2.88 -3.71
N TYR A 27 6.91 -4.16 -3.93
CA TYR A 27 5.58 -4.70 -3.68
C TYR A 27 5.12 -4.47 -2.23
N SER A 28 6.01 -4.72 -1.26
CA SER A 28 5.71 -4.54 0.16
C SER A 28 5.35 -3.07 0.46
N HIS A 29 6.09 -2.13 -0.12
CA HIS A 29 5.78 -0.71 0.00
C HIS A 29 4.44 -0.32 -0.64
N ILE A 30 4.04 -0.96 -1.74
CA ILE A 30 2.80 -0.71 -2.48
C ILE A 30 1.57 -1.32 -1.80
N ALA A 31 1.66 -2.57 -1.34
CA ALA A 31 0.48 -3.38 -1.01
C ALA A 31 0.48 -3.96 0.41
N GLN A 32 1.64 -4.33 0.95
CA GLN A 32 1.69 -5.05 2.23
C GLN A 32 1.69 -4.09 3.41
N PRO A 33 0.75 -4.20 4.37
CA PRO A 33 0.83 -3.42 5.60
C PRO A 33 2.05 -3.88 6.42
N PRO A 34 2.80 -2.96 7.05
CA PRO A 34 3.90 -3.34 7.94
C PRO A 34 3.35 -3.95 9.23
N THR A 35 4.18 -4.71 9.94
CA THR A 35 3.81 -5.28 11.25
C THR A 35 3.59 -4.15 12.26
N PRO A 36 2.47 -4.10 12.99
CA PRO A 36 2.26 -3.06 13.99
C PRO A 36 3.34 -3.05 15.09
N LEU A 37 3.81 -1.86 15.47
CA LEU A 37 4.94 -1.70 16.39
C LEU A 37 4.68 -2.33 17.77
N HIS A 38 3.44 -2.24 18.26
CA HIS A 38 3.05 -2.82 19.55
C HIS A 38 3.10 -4.36 19.57
N GLN A 39 3.02 -5.01 18.39
CA GLN A 39 3.18 -6.46 18.28
C GLN A 39 4.66 -6.88 18.32
N LEU A 40 5.56 -6.01 17.83
CA LEU A 40 7.00 -6.24 17.88
C LEU A 40 7.58 -5.91 19.26
N ASN A 41 7.06 -4.88 19.90
CA ASN A 41 7.50 -4.43 21.21
C ASN A 41 6.31 -3.92 22.02
N SER A 42 5.88 -4.72 22.99
CA SER A 42 4.75 -4.43 23.88
C SER A 42 4.97 -3.22 24.80
N LYS A 43 6.20 -2.69 24.88
CA LYS A 43 6.49 -1.42 25.57
C LYS A 43 6.06 -0.20 24.76
N ILE A 44 5.84 -0.33 23.45
CA ILE A 44 5.39 0.76 22.60
C ILE A 44 3.87 0.91 22.77
N PRO A 45 3.37 2.08 23.21
CA PRO A 45 1.94 2.31 23.36
C PRO A 45 1.19 2.15 22.04
N LEU A 46 -0.04 1.66 22.11
CA LEU A 46 -0.89 1.41 20.93
C LEU A 46 -1.07 2.69 20.11
N SER A 47 -1.34 3.84 20.74
CA SER A 47 -1.48 5.13 20.04
C SER A 47 -0.27 5.50 19.19
N ILE A 48 0.95 5.28 19.68
CA ILE A 48 2.17 5.55 18.90
C ILE A 48 2.28 4.59 17.71
N SER A 49 1.96 3.31 17.94
CA SER A 49 1.88 2.34 16.85
C SER A 49 0.88 2.80 15.80
N GLU A 50 -0.31 3.24 16.18
CA GLU A 50 -1.34 3.68 15.23
C GLU A 50 -0.95 4.96 14.47
N VAL A 51 -0.28 5.92 15.11
CA VAL A 51 0.27 7.12 14.44
C VAL A 51 1.25 6.72 13.34
N VAL A 52 2.20 5.83 13.63
CA VAL A 52 3.19 5.36 12.65
C VAL A 52 2.51 4.58 11.52
N MET A 53 1.57 3.70 11.86
CA MET A 53 0.78 2.95 10.87
C MET A 53 -0.02 3.88 9.94
N LYS A 54 -0.62 4.94 10.49
CA LYS A 54 -1.34 5.95 9.70
C LYS A 54 -0.39 6.71 8.76
N LEU A 55 0.82 7.09 9.20
CA LEU A 55 1.82 7.72 8.32
C LEU A 55 2.25 6.83 7.14
N MET A 56 2.22 5.51 7.35
CA MET A 56 2.63 4.47 6.40
C MET A 56 1.46 3.84 5.63
N ALA A 57 0.24 4.37 5.79
CA ALA A 57 -0.91 3.86 5.04
C ALA A 57 -0.67 3.93 3.52
N LYS A 58 -1.14 2.91 2.81
CA LYS A 58 -0.85 2.72 1.39
C LYS A 58 -1.56 3.74 0.52
N ASN A 59 -2.82 4.02 0.83
CA ASN A 59 -3.57 5.06 0.14
C ASN A 59 -3.21 6.42 0.77
N ALA A 60 -3.05 7.44 -0.07
CA ALA A 60 -2.73 8.79 0.40
C ALA A 60 -3.82 9.39 1.29
N GLU A 61 -5.09 9.09 1.00
CA GLU A 61 -6.26 9.54 1.77
C GLU A 61 -6.33 8.96 3.19
N ASP A 62 -5.78 7.77 3.41
CA ASP A 62 -5.77 7.13 4.73
C ASP A 62 -4.64 7.71 5.63
N ARG A 63 -3.63 8.36 5.01
CA ARG A 63 -2.52 9.02 5.71
C ARG A 63 -2.95 10.34 6.34
N TYR A 64 -2.04 10.91 7.13
CA TYR A 64 -2.16 12.32 7.50
C TYR A 64 -2.09 13.21 6.25
N GLN A 65 -3.05 14.10 6.12
CA GLN A 65 -3.16 15.10 5.06
C GLN A 65 -2.35 16.35 5.37
N SER A 66 -2.13 16.64 6.65
CA SER A 66 -1.33 17.79 7.09
C SER A 66 -0.30 17.40 8.14
N ALA A 67 0.83 18.12 8.12
CA ALA A 67 1.83 18.03 9.19
C ALA A 67 1.27 18.54 10.53
N ALA A 68 0.32 19.47 10.50
CA ALA A 68 -0.36 19.97 11.69
C ALA A 68 -1.16 18.87 12.39
N GLY A 69 -1.90 18.04 11.63
CA GLY A 69 -2.63 16.91 12.17
C GLY A 69 -1.72 15.87 12.86
N LEU A 70 -0.55 15.59 12.26
CA LEU A 70 0.47 14.75 12.89
C LEU A 70 1.04 15.39 14.17
N LEU A 71 1.39 16.69 14.10
CA LEU A 71 1.96 17.41 15.22
C LEU A 71 1.03 17.38 16.43
N THR A 72 -0.27 17.63 16.24
CA THR A 72 -1.27 17.58 17.31
C THR A 72 -1.30 16.22 18.00
N ASP A 73 -1.28 15.12 17.25
CA ASP A 73 -1.28 13.77 17.84
C ASP A 73 0.01 13.49 18.63
N LEU A 74 1.17 13.94 18.12
CA LEU A 74 2.45 13.79 18.82
C LEU A 74 2.52 14.65 20.09
N GLU A 75 1.97 15.86 20.07
CA GLU A 75 1.87 16.74 21.23
C GLU A 75 0.96 16.13 22.31
N ILE A 76 -0.16 15.51 21.92
CA ILE A 76 -1.02 14.76 22.85
C ILE A 76 -0.22 13.64 23.54
N CYS A 77 0.52 12.85 22.77
CA CYS A 77 1.38 11.79 23.31
C CYS A 77 2.42 12.35 24.28
N PHE A 78 3.12 13.42 23.89
CA PHE A 78 4.17 14.04 24.69
C PHE A 78 3.62 14.63 26.00
N ASN A 79 2.50 15.34 25.94
CA ASN A 79 1.86 15.94 27.11
C ASN A 79 1.37 14.87 28.09
N GLN A 80 0.79 13.78 27.59
CA GLN A 80 0.36 12.67 28.44
C GLN A 80 1.55 11.96 29.10
N LEU A 81 2.62 11.70 28.34
CA LEU A 81 3.82 11.07 28.86
C LEU A 81 4.50 11.92 29.94
N THR A 82 4.59 13.23 29.74
CA THR A 82 5.20 14.16 30.71
C THR A 82 4.35 14.37 31.95
N THR A 83 3.02 14.40 31.82
CA THR A 83 2.09 14.67 32.94
C THR A 83 1.76 13.42 33.75
N THR A 84 1.55 12.28 33.07
CA THR A 84 1.01 11.06 33.70
C THR A 84 1.97 9.87 33.64
N GLY A 85 3.08 9.99 32.91
CA GLY A 85 4.03 8.90 32.69
C GLY A 85 3.53 7.81 31.75
N LYS A 86 2.32 7.93 31.18
CA LYS A 86 1.72 6.96 30.27
C LYS A 86 1.04 7.67 29.10
N ILE A 87 0.98 6.98 27.96
CA ILE A 87 0.21 7.41 26.80
C ILE A 87 -1.06 6.56 26.78
N LEU A 88 -2.21 7.20 26.82
CA LEU A 88 -3.52 6.57 26.73
C LEU A 88 -3.89 6.34 25.26
N ASP A 89 -4.77 5.37 25.05
CA ASP A 89 -5.27 5.02 23.73
C ASP A 89 -6.14 6.15 23.16
N PHE A 90 -5.84 6.59 21.94
CA PHE A 90 -6.66 7.54 21.20
C PHE A 90 -6.59 7.25 19.70
N THR A 91 -7.63 7.65 18.97
CA THR A 91 -7.67 7.50 17.51
C THR A 91 -6.85 8.60 16.84
N PRO A 92 -5.79 8.29 16.08
CA PRO A 92 -4.98 9.31 15.43
C PRO A 92 -5.69 9.99 14.24
N GLY A 93 -5.34 11.25 13.99
CA GLY A 93 -5.79 12.03 12.84
C GLY A 93 -7.12 12.76 13.03
N ARG A 94 -7.67 12.82 14.25
CA ARG A 94 -8.95 13.50 14.51
C ARG A 94 -8.92 14.98 14.14
N ALA A 95 -7.81 15.67 14.43
CA ALA A 95 -7.63 17.07 14.09
C ALA A 95 -7.34 17.32 12.60
N ASP A 96 -6.95 16.28 11.87
CA ASP A 96 -6.49 16.36 10.48
C ASP A 96 -7.65 16.33 9.47
N VAL A 97 -8.76 15.66 9.83
CA VAL A 97 -9.95 15.52 8.97
C VAL A 97 -10.66 16.86 8.72
N LEU A 98 -10.49 17.84 9.60
CA LEU A 98 -11.22 19.11 9.55
C LEU A 98 -10.65 20.13 8.56
N SER A 99 -9.49 19.86 7.95
CA SER A 99 -8.72 20.90 7.25
C SER A 99 -8.80 20.85 5.73
N GLN A 100 -9.23 19.76 5.09
CA GLN A 100 -9.21 19.62 3.62
C GLN A 100 -10.37 18.78 3.07
N LEU A 101 -11.05 19.31 2.05
CA LEU A 101 -11.91 18.51 1.16
C LEU A 101 -11.01 17.62 0.29
N LEU A 102 -10.89 16.35 0.64
CA LEU A 102 -10.24 15.36 -0.21
C LEU A 102 -11.23 14.77 -1.19
N ILE A 103 -10.91 14.79 -2.49
CA ILE A 103 -11.60 13.96 -3.47
C ILE A 103 -11.03 12.54 -3.32
N PRO A 104 -11.83 11.54 -2.90
CA PRO A 104 -11.34 10.18 -2.71
C PRO A 104 -10.71 9.64 -4.00
N GLN A 105 -9.54 9.01 -3.90
CA GLN A 105 -8.93 8.31 -5.04
C GLN A 105 -9.45 6.89 -5.20
N LYS A 106 -10.27 6.40 -4.25
CA LYS A 106 -11.00 5.13 -4.39
C LYS A 106 -11.94 5.16 -5.60
N LEU A 107 -11.73 4.19 -6.48
CA LEU A 107 -12.48 4.03 -7.71
C LEU A 107 -13.81 3.32 -7.45
N TYR A 108 -14.82 4.06 -7.00
CA TYR A 108 -16.18 3.53 -6.92
C TYR A 108 -16.73 3.24 -8.33
N GLY A 109 -17.19 2.00 -8.56
CA GLY A 109 -17.89 1.60 -9.79
C GLY A 109 -17.00 1.34 -11.01
N ARG A 110 -15.68 1.17 -10.83
CA ARG A 110 -14.74 0.82 -11.92
C ARG A 110 -14.02 -0.50 -11.72
N GLU A 111 -14.48 -1.34 -10.79
CA GLU A 111 -13.92 -2.67 -10.55
C GLU A 111 -13.81 -3.47 -11.86
N LYS A 112 -14.88 -3.46 -12.69
CA LYS A 112 -14.89 -4.14 -14.00
C LYS A 112 -13.76 -3.73 -14.95
N LYS A 113 -13.28 -2.48 -14.89
CA LYS A 113 -12.18 -2.02 -15.75
C LYS A 113 -10.82 -2.44 -15.21
N VAL A 114 -10.67 -2.47 -13.89
CA VAL A 114 -9.49 -3.02 -13.21
C VAL A 114 -9.39 -4.52 -13.48
N ASP A 115 -10.50 -5.24 -13.39
CA ASP A 115 -10.58 -6.69 -13.69
C ASP A 115 -10.17 -7.00 -15.13
N LEU A 116 -10.58 -6.18 -16.09
CA LEU A 116 -10.17 -6.34 -17.50
C LEU A 116 -8.66 -6.18 -17.70
N LEU A 117 -8.05 -5.19 -17.04
CA LEU A 117 -6.60 -4.96 -17.09
C LEU A 117 -5.84 -6.11 -16.43
N LEU A 118 -6.37 -6.66 -15.34
CA LEU A 118 -5.78 -7.80 -14.65
C LEU A 118 -5.88 -9.09 -15.45
N ALA A 119 -7.04 -9.36 -16.05
CA ALA A 119 -7.23 -10.53 -16.90
C ALA A 119 -6.29 -10.52 -18.10
N ALA A 120 -6.01 -9.35 -18.67
CA ALA A 120 -5.02 -9.20 -19.75
C ALA A 120 -3.59 -9.47 -19.27
N PHE A 121 -3.23 -8.95 -18.10
CA PHE A 121 -1.94 -9.22 -17.49
C PHE A 121 -1.73 -10.72 -17.23
N GLU A 122 -2.73 -11.43 -16.69
CA GLU A 122 -2.65 -12.88 -16.44
C GLU A 122 -2.52 -13.71 -17.73
N ARG A 123 -3.23 -13.32 -18.81
CA ARG A 123 -3.11 -13.97 -20.13
C ARG A 123 -1.70 -13.86 -20.71
N VAL A 124 -1.05 -12.72 -20.54
CA VAL A 124 0.32 -12.47 -21.04
C VAL A 124 1.39 -13.04 -20.10
N GLY A 125 1.12 -13.04 -18.78
CA GLY A 125 2.02 -13.49 -17.73
C GLY A 125 2.19 -15.02 -17.64
N GLY A 126 1.32 -15.79 -18.29
CA GLY A 126 1.48 -17.24 -18.44
C GLY A 126 1.11 -18.09 -17.21
N SER A 127 0.44 -17.53 -16.21
CA SER A 127 -0.18 -18.34 -15.13
C SER A 127 -1.46 -19.01 -15.62
N SER A 128 -1.33 -19.95 -16.56
CA SER A 128 -2.38 -20.93 -16.80
C SER A 128 -2.53 -21.83 -15.56
N PRO A 129 -3.75 -22.10 -15.07
CA PRO A 129 -3.94 -23.05 -13.99
C PRO A 129 -3.44 -24.41 -14.45
N SER A 130 -2.49 -24.96 -13.69
CA SER A 130 -1.94 -26.29 -13.92
C SER A 130 -3.04 -27.33 -13.70
N PHE A 131 -3.67 -27.82 -14.77
CA PHE A 131 -4.43 -29.07 -14.71
C PHE A 131 -3.44 -30.25 -14.72
N PRO A 132 -3.59 -31.25 -13.82
CA PRO A 132 -2.74 -32.43 -13.86
C PRO A 132 -3.27 -33.39 -14.94
N GLY A 133 -2.40 -33.77 -15.87
CA GLY A 133 -2.61 -34.90 -16.78
C GLY A 133 -2.88 -34.50 -18.22
N ASN A 134 -1.88 -34.60 -19.09
CA ASN A 134 -1.58 -35.86 -19.78
C ASN A 134 -0.24 -35.70 -20.51
N GLN A 135 0.58 -36.74 -20.41
CA GLN A 135 1.73 -36.92 -21.27
C GLN A 135 1.19 -37.21 -22.66
N ASP A 136 1.45 -36.34 -23.62
CA ASP A 136 1.79 -36.78 -24.97
C ASP A 136 2.42 -35.64 -25.76
N THR A 137 3.31 -36.06 -26.65
CA THR A 137 4.25 -35.32 -27.47
C THR A 137 3.68 -34.08 -28.15
N ASP A 138 4.18 -32.90 -27.79
CA ASP A 138 4.58 -31.86 -28.75
C ASP A 138 5.26 -30.69 -28.02
N LYS A 139 6.33 -30.16 -28.63
CA LYS A 139 7.11 -29.04 -28.09
C LYS A 139 6.19 -27.88 -27.69
N PRO A 140 6.31 -27.30 -26.48
CA PRO A 140 5.57 -26.11 -26.14
C PRO A 140 6.18 -24.98 -26.97
N THR A 141 5.51 -24.63 -28.07
CA THR A 141 5.75 -23.36 -28.74
C THR A 141 5.27 -22.30 -27.77
N LEU A 142 6.19 -21.71 -27.01
CA LEU A 142 5.93 -20.56 -26.14
C LEU A 142 5.58 -19.37 -27.05
N THR A 143 4.33 -19.32 -27.51
CA THR A 143 3.78 -18.15 -28.18
C THR A 143 3.62 -17.07 -27.13
N ARG A 144 4.67 -16.27 -26.93
CA ARG A 144 4.64 -15.10 -26.04
C ARG A 144 3.65 -14.10 -26.64
N THR A 145 2.44 -14.06 -26.09
CA THR A 145 1.41 -13.10 -26.49
C THR A 145 1.76 -11.74 -25.92
N THR A 146 1.73 -10.70 -26.75
CA THR A 146 1.90 -9.31 -26.32
C THR A 146 0.55 -8.62 -26.47
N GLU A 147 -0.03 -8.12 -25.37
CA GLU A 147 -1.27 -7.34 -25.40
C GLU A 147 -0.97 -5.86 -25.12
N LEU A 148 -1.63 -4.95 -25.86
CA LEU A 148 -1.57 -3.51 -25.65
C LEU A 148 -2.96 -3.03 -25.20
N MET A 149 -3.03 -2.36 -24.04
CA MET A 149 -4.26 -1.76 -23.54
C MET A 149 -4.10 -0.24 -23.39
N LEU A 150 -5.04 0.50 -23.99
CA LEU A 150 -5.07 1.96 -23.94
C LEU A 150 -6.16 2.43 -22.96
N VAL A 151 -5.76 3.16 -21.91
CA VAL A 151 -6.71 3.78 -20.96
C VAL A 151 -6.97 5.23 -21.37
N SER A 152 -8.11 5.49 -22.00
CA SER A 152 -8.51 6.82 -22.49
C SER A 152 -9.68 7.43 -21.70
N GLY A 153 -9.83 8.76 -21.77
CA GLY A 153 -10.91 9.51 -21.11
C GLY A 153 -10.55 10.97 -20.84
N TYR A 154 -11.56 11.77 -20.48
CA TYR A 154 -11.39 13.20 -20.18
C TYR A 154 -10.37 13.48 -19.06
N SER A 155 -9.77 14.67 -19.05
CA SER A 155 -8.87 15.10 -17.98
C SER A 155 -9.60 15.10 -16.64
N GLY A 156 -8.92 14.74 -15.56
CA GLY A 156 -9.52 14.66 -14.21
C GLY A 156 -10.43 13.46 -13.95
N ILE A 157 -10.74 12.62 -14.95
CA ILE A 157 -11.67 11.49 -14.80
C ILE A 157 -11.09 10.28 -14.02
N GLY A 158 -9.86 10.39 -13.48
CA GLY A 158 -9.24 9.34 -12.68
C GLY A 158 -8.54 8.23 -13.48
N LYS A 159 -7.95 8.53 -14.64
CA LYS A 159 -7.18 7.54 -15.43
C LYS A 159 -5.95 7.02 -14.67
N SER A 160 -5.18 7.93 -14.08
CA SER A 160 -4.00 7.58 -13.28
C SER A 160 -4.35 6.79 -12.02
N ALA A 161 -5.54 7.01 -11.45
CA ALA A 161 -6.04 6.21 -10.34
C ALA A 161 -6.28 4.74 -10.75
N VAL A 162 -6.83 4.50 -11.96
CA VAL A 162 -7.08 3.13 -12.46
C VAL A 162 -5.77 2.40 -12.67
N VAL A 163 -4.77 3.09 -13.23
CA VAL A 163 -3.43 2.52 -13.43
C VAL A 163 -2.76 2.21 -12.08
N ASN A 164 -2.85 3.11 -11.10
CA ASN A 164 -2.31 2.88 -9.76
C ASN A 164 -2.95 1.70 -9.03
N GLU A 165 -4.25 1.46 -9.25
CA GLU A 165 -4.95 0.33 -8.64
C GLU A 165 -4.54 -1.01 -9.24
N VAL A 166 -4.28 -1.04 -10.55
CA VAL A 166 -3.75 -2.20 -11.27
C VAL A 166 -2.27 -2.47 -10.94
N ASN A 167 -1.50 -1.45 -10.55
CA ASN A 167 -0.11 -1.63 -10.15
C ASN A 167 0.02 -2.62 -8.98
N LYS A 168 -0.82 -2.50 -7.93
CA LYS A 168 -0.81 -3.36 -6.73
C LYS A 168 -0.78 -4.88 -7.05
N PRO A 169 -1.73 -5.43 -7.82
CA PRO A 169 -1.74 -6.85 -8.19
C PRO A 169 -0.71 -7.23 -9.27
N ILE A 170 -0.33 -6.32 -10.19
CA ILE A 170 0.73 -6.62 -11.18
C ILE A 170 2.08 -6.84 -10.48
N THR A 171 2.45 -5.97 -9.54
CA THR A 171 3.71 -6.15 -8.78
C THR A 171 3.68 -7.43 -7.94
N ARG A 172 2.50 -7.88 -7.47
CA ARG A 172 2.32 -9.15 -6.73
C ARG A 172 2.73 -10.38 -7.56
N GLN A 173 2.45 -10.36 -8.87
CA GLN A 173 2.79 -11.44 -9.79
C GLN A 173 4.18 -11.26 -10.44
N ARG A 174 5.06 -10.44 -9.83
CA ARG A 174 6.39 -10.09 -10.35
C ARG A 174 6.38 -9.40 -11.72
N GLY A 175 5.27 -8.76 -12.08
CA GLY A 175 5.18 -7.90 -13.26
C GLY A 175 5.95 -6.59 -13.04
N TYR A 176 6.62 -6.12 -14.08
CA TYR A 176 7.28 -4.82 -14.07
C TYR A 176 6.33 -3.73 -14.57
N PHE A 177 6.27 -2.63 -13.84
CA PHE A 177 5.58 -1.41 -14.27
C PHE A 177 6.63 -0.37 -14.67
N ILE A 178 6.56 0.09 -15.93
CA ILE A 178 7.43 1.12 -16.48
C ILE A 178 6.53 2.30 -16.86
N SER A 179 6.82 3.48 -16.31
CA SER A 179 6.06 4.73 -16.46
C SER A 179 6.97 5.87 -16.92
#